data_AF-A0A645GAF3-F1
#
_entry.id   AF-A0A645GAF3-F1
#
_cell.length_a   1.000
_cell.length_b   1.000
_cell.length_c   1.000
_cell.angle_alpha   90.00
_cell.angle_beta   90.00
_cell.angle_gamma   90.00
#
_symmetry.space_group_name_H-M   'P 1'
#
loop_
_entity.id
_entity.type
_entity.pdbx_description
1 polymer ?
#
loop_
_entity_poly.entity_id
_entity_poly.type
_entity_poly.pdbx_seq_one_letter_code
_entity_poly.pdbx_strand_id
1 'polypeptide(L)'
;MKYLVATSCSDDSFDWTEGWNGKGQFLVAYQQPSTTLGYECDCLIEADNLGSNAAATPISQPTLANLTLIGNGSTANTRGIRLRAGTYAKIYNALVTGKTNNLTTETKETEEALVGGTKSILNYIHVANDIKVSGLGGYSSALFAAATGNAINQTLTFTDTFFGTVDRGADLSADCFFTKATYKGAISTANNWTAGWIR
;
A
#
# COMPACT_ATOMS: atom_id res chain seq x y z
N MET A 1 -11.32 7.34 -6.04
CA MET A 1 -10.81 8.58 -5.42
C MET A 1 -9.47 8.96 -6.02
N LYS A 2 -9.24 10.25 -6.30
CA LYS A 2 -8.09 10.69 -7.11
C LYS A 2 -6.92 11.29 -6.34
N TYR A 3 -7.18 11.84 -5.16
CA TYR A 3 -6.19 12.46 -4.28
C TYR A 3 -6.68 12.25 -2.84
N LEU A 4 -5.81 11.72 -1.98
CA LEU A 4 -6.14 11.38 -0.60
C LEU A 4 -4.93 11.58 0.28
N VAL A 5 -5.13 12.23 1.43
CA VAL A 5 -4.12 12.33 2.49
C VAL A 5 -4.76 11.85 3.79
N ALA A 6 -4.14 10.88 4.44
CA ALA A 6 -4.44 10.45 5.79
C ALA A 6 -3.21 10.71 6.67
N THR A 7 -3.38 11.47 7.74
CA THR A 7 -2.29 11.79 8.68
C THR A 7 -2.65 11.35 10.08
N SER A 8 -1.76 10.56 10.69
CA SER A 8 -1.79 10.24 12.12
C SER A 8 -3.10 9.61 12.61
N CYS A 9 -3.74 8.79 11.77
CA CYS A 9 -4.83 7.91 12.18
C CYS A 9 -4.29 6.93 13.24
N SER A 10 -4.93 6.86 14.41
CA SER A 10 -4.49 5.98 15.51
C SER A 10 -4.64 4.50 15.17
N ASP A 11 -5.63 4.17 14.34
CA ASP A 11 -5.85 2.83 13.83
C ASP A 11 -5.17 2.68 12.46
N ASP A 12 -5.90 2.23 11.43
CA ASP A 12 -5.40 2.16 10.06
C ASP A 12 -5.54 3.50 9.31
N SER A 13 -4.58 3.82 8.45
CA SER A 13 -4.65 5.07 7.65
C SER A 13 -5.65 4.97 6.49
N PHE A 14 -5.71 3.79 5.86
CA PHE A 14 -6.75 3.41 4.93
C PHE A 14 -7.23 1.99 5.27
N ASP A 15 -8.52 1.77 5.12
CA ASP A 15 -9.15 0.47 5.36
C ASP A 15 -10.07 0.12 4.20
N TRP A 16 -10.13 -1.15 3.84
CA TRP A 16 -11.31 -1.68 3.16
C TRP A 16 -11.67 -3.09 3.62
N THR A 17 -12.96 -3.35 3.49
CA THR A 17 -13.58 -4.64 3.73
C THR A 17 -14.84 -4.77 2.86
N GLU A 18 -15.52 -5.91 2.96
CA GLU A 18 -16.88 -6.17 2.50
C GLU A 18 -17.14 -5.88 1.01
N GLY A 19 -16.19 -6.24 0.14
CA GLY A 19 -16.43 -6.26 -1.29
C GLY A 19 -16.11 -4.96 -2.02
N TRP A 20 -15.25 -4.12 -1.46
CA TRP A 20 -14.86 -2.87 -2.12
C TRP A 20 -14.09 -3.11 -3.42
N ASN A 21 -14.60 -2.55 -4.52
CA ASN A 21 -14.06 -2.70 -5.88
C ASN A 21 -13.68 -1.35 -6.52
N GLY A 22 -13.28 -0.38 -5.68
CA GLY A 22 -12.99 0.98 -6.13
C GLY A 22 -11.64 1.15 -6.82
N LYS A 23 -11.42 2.39 -7.30
CA LYS A 23 -10.13 2.84 -7.84
C LYS A 23 -9.56 3.99 -7.02
N GLY A 24 -8.24 3.99 -6.81
CA GLY A 24 -7.50 5.01 -6.10
C GLY A 24 -6.26 5.45 -6.86
N GLN A 25 -5.96 6.75 -6.90
CA GLN A 25 -4.64 7.23 -7.32
C GLN A 25 -4.15 8.33 -6.38
N PHE A 26 -2.83 8.50 -6.24
CA PHE A 26 -2.19 9.55 -5.44
C PHE A 26 -2.67 9.56 -3.98
N LEU A 27 -2.44 8.44 -3.30
CA LEU A 27 -2.76 8.26 -1.88
C LEU A 27 -1.51 8.49 -1.03
N VAL A 28 -1.63 9.35 -0.02
CA VAL A 28 -0.60 9.58 0.99
C VAL A 28 -1.13 9.12 2.35
N ALA A 29 -0.39 8.24 3.01
CA ALA A 29 -0.54 7.95 4.43
C ALA A 29 0.75 8.34 5.16
N TYR A 30 0.64 9.17 6.18
CA TYR A 30 1.75 9.53 7.05
C TYR A 30 1.33 9.39 8.51
N GLN A 31 2.00 8.52 9.26
CA GLN A 31 1.82 8.38 10.70
C GLN A 31 2.96 9.10 11.41
N GLN A 32 2.65 10.16 12.16
CA GLN A 32 3.64 10.89 12.95
C GLN A 32 4.22 10.01 14.08
N PRO A 33 5.47 10.24 14.53
CA PRO A 33 6.05 9.49 15.64
C PRO A 33 5.17 9.46 16.89
N SER A 34 5.12 8.30 17.55
CA SER A 34 4.31 8.11 18.76
C SER A 34 4.75 9.00 19.92
N THR A 35 6.02 9.42 19.96
CA THR A 35 6.53 10.42 20.93
C THR A 35 5.86 11.78 20.79
N THR A 36 5.31 12.11 19.62
CA THR A 36 4.57 13.35 19.38
C THR A 36 3.05 13.14 19.43
N LEU A 37 2.54 11.99 18.96
CA LEU A 37 1.09 11.69 19.00
C LEU A 37 0.59 11.22 20.36
N GLY A 38 1.45 10.61 21.17
CA GLY A 38 1.10 9.97 22.44
C GLY A 38 0.60 8.53 22.33
N TYR A 39 0.55 7.96 21.12
CA TYR A 39 0.15 6.58 20.86
C TYR A 39 0.78 6.02 19.59
N GLU A 40 0.74 4.70 19.46
CA GLU A 40 1.13 3.98 18.25
C GLU A 40 -0.03 3.93 17.25
N CYS A 41 0.28 4.02 15.96
CA CYS A 41 -0.69 3.81 14.88
C CYS A 41 -0.67 2.36 14.40
N ASP A 42 -1.79 1.79 13.95
CA ASP A 42 -1.82 0.41 13.41
C ASP A 42 -1.30 0.35 11.97
N CYS A 43 -2.09 -0.08 10.98
CA CYS A 43 -1.62 -0.27 9.61
C CYS A 43 -1.58 1.05 8.82
N LEU A 44 -0.77 1.06 7.76
CA LEU A 44 -0.93 2.08 6.72
C LEU A 44 -2.14 1.73 5.84
N ILE A 45 -2.30 0.44 5.54
CA ILE A 45 -3.47 -0.11 4.86
C ILE A 45 -3.87 -1.41 5.58
N GLU A 46 -5.10 -1.50 6.06
CA GLU A 46 -5.76 -2.77 6.38
C GLU A 46 -6.73 -3.16 5.24
N ALA A 47 -6.68 -4.42 4.81
CA ALA A 47 -7.35 -4.87 3.61
C ALA A 47 -7.93 -6.28 3.74
N ASP A 48 -9.25 -6.33 3.79
CA ASP A 48 -10.03 -7.54 3.97
C ASP A 48 -11.03 -7.73 2.82
N ASN A 49 -11.46 -8.99 2.60
CA ASN A 49 -12.75 -9.23 1.97
C ASN A 49 -13.83 -9.23 3.06
N LEU A 50 -14.33 -10.38 3.51
CA LEU A 50 -15.17 -10.47 4.70
C LEU A 50 -14.48 -11.38 5.72
N GLY A 51 -14.16 -10.84 6.89
CA GLY A 51 -13.37 -11.54 7.92
C GLY A 51 -13.96 -12.89 8.35
N SER A 52 -15.29 -13.01 8.37
CA SER A 52 -15.99 -14.26 8.72
C SER A 52 -16.16 -15.23 7.55
N ASN A 53 -15.95 -14.78 6.31
CA ASN A 53 -16.06 -15.58 5.10
C ASN A 53 -15.21 -14.98 3.97
N ALA A 54 -13.97 -15.47 3.83
CA ALA A 54 -13.01 -14.99 2.84
C ALA A 54 -13.51 -15.09 1.38
N ALA A 55 -14.46 -15.98 1.10
CA ALA A 55 -15.04 -16.18 -0.23
C ALA A 55 -16.34 -15.39 -0.47
N ALA A 56 -16.77 -14.53 0.46
CA ALA A 56 -17.99 -13.75 0.31
C ALA A 56 -17.94 -12.88 -0.96
N THR A 57 -19.06 -12.81 -1.67
CA THR A 57 -19.20 -11.98 -2.86
C THR A 57 -20.06 -10.76 -2.57
N PRO A 58 -19.77 -9.59 -3.16
CA PRO A 58 -18.61 -9.34 -4.03
C PRO A 58 -17.28 -9.42 -3.27
N ILE A 59 -16.22 -9.92 -3.92
CA ILE A 59 -14.88 -9.97 -3.31
C ILE A 59 -14.24 -8.58 -3.40
N SER A 60 -13.61 -8.10 -2.31
CA SER A 60 -12.81 -6.87 -2.34
C SER A 60 -11.68 -7.01 -3.37
N GLN A 61 -11.65 -6.13 -4.36
CA GLN A 61 -10.62 -6.13 -5.42
C GLN A 61 -10.36 -4.71 -5.96
N PRO A 62 -9.88 -3.78 -5.11
CA PRO A 62 -9.59 -2.43 -5.57
C PRO A 62 -8.37 -2.37 -6.49
N THR A 63 -8.31 -1.30 -7.29
CA THR A 63 -7.12 -0.93 -8.07
C THR A 63 -6.56 0.40 -7.58
N LEU A 64 -5.37 0.39 -6.98
CA LEU A 64 -4.67 1.55 -6.44
C LEU A 64 -3.37 1.80 -7.22
N ALA A 65 -3.06 3.07 -7.50
CA ALA A 65 -1.81 3.47 -8.14
C ALA A 65 -1.21 4.71 -7.48
N ASN A 66 0.11 4.83 -7.44
CA ASN A 66 0.83 5.99 -6.89
C ASN A 66 0.51 6.21 -5.40
N LEU A 67 1.18 5.43 -4.54
CA LEU A 67 1.00 5.49 -3.09
C LEU A 67 2.32 5.90 -2.40
N THR A 68 2.24 6.81 -1.44
CA THR A 68 3.32 7.11 -0.48
C THR A 68 2.81 6.76 0.92
N LEU A 69 3.36 5.70 1.51
CA LEU A 69 2.92 5.16 2.80
C LEU A 69 4.09 5.18 3.79
N ILE A 70 3.99 5.99 4.84
CA ILE A 70 5.05 6.25 5.82
C ILE A 70 4.51 6.03 7.22
N GLY A 71 4.95 4.94 7.87
CA GLY A 71 4.58 4.63 9.24
C GLY A 71 5.40 5.38 10.29
N ASN A 72 4.96 5.28 11.53
CA ASN A 72 5.54 5.97 12.70
C ASN A 72 6.76 5.25 13.34
N GLY A 73 7.25 4.17 12.74
CA GLY A 73 8.36 3.36 13.28
C GLY A 73 7.97 2.44 14.43
N SER A 74 6.67 2.17 14.63
CA SER A 74 6.20 1.30 15.71
C SER A 74 6.84 -0.09 15.69
N THR A 75 7.29 -0.54 16.85
CA THR A 75 7.77 -1.92 17.08
C THR A 75 6.66 -2.84 17.57
N ALA A 76 5.53 -2.29 18.05
CA ALA A 76 4.35 -3.05 18.44
C ALA A 76 3.41 -3.25 17.24
N ASN A 77 3.12 -2.18 16.50
CA ASN A 77 2.21 -2.18 15.36
C ASN A 77 2.99 -2.14 14.06
N THR A 78 3.41 -3.32 13.61
CA THR A 78 4.50 -3.46 12.64
C THR A 78 4.07 -3.52 11.18
N ARG A 79 2.78 -3.37 10.87
CA ARG A 79 2.22 -3.65 9.53
C ARG A 79 2.13 -2.38 8.70
N GLY A 80 2.69 -2.42 7.48
CA GLY A 80 2.48 -1.41 6.45
C GLY A 80 1.19 -1.66 5.69
N ILE A 81 1.29 -2.36 4.56
CA ILE A 81 0.12 -2.88 3.83
C ILE A 81 -0.21 -4.27 4.34
N ARG A 82 -1.39 -4.47 4.90
CA ARG A 82 -1.87 -5.77 5.40
C ARG A 82 -2.95 -6.32 4.49
N LEU A 83 -2.66 -7.39 3.75
CA LEU A 83 -3.63 -8.09 2.90
C LEU A 83 -4.06 -9.42 3.55
N ARG A 84 -5.34 -9.59 3.85
CA ARG A 84 -5.86 -10.82 4.47
C ARG A 84 -7.34 -11.07 4.12
N ALA A 85 -7.90 -12.08 4.79
CA ALA A 85 -9.31 -12.44 4.76
C ALA A 85 -9.88 -12.60 3.34
N GLY A 86 -9.08 -13.10 2.40
CA GLY A 86 -9.51 -13.33 1.01
C GLY A 86 -9.58 -12.10 0.12
N THR A 87 -9.10 -10.93 0.57
CA THR A 87 -9.04 -9.75 -0.31
C THR A 87 -8.18 -10.05 -1.53
N TYR A 88 -8.61 -9.52 -2.67
CA TYR A 88 -7.75 -9.29 -3.81
C TYR A 88 -7.31 -7.83 -3.81
N ALA A 89 -6.22 -7.51 -4.51
CA ALA A 89 -5.78 -6.13 -4.66
C ALA A 89 -4.88 -5.96 -5.89
N LYS A 90 -5.08 -4.88 -6.64
CA LYS A 90 -4.15 -4.44 -7.68
C LYS A 90 -3.48 -3.15 -7.22
N ILE A 91 -2.23 -3.22 -6.80
CA ILE A 91 -1.47 -2.08 -6.28
C ILE A 91 -0.26 -1.83 -7.17
N TYR A 92 -0.16 -0.59 -7.63
CA TYR A 92 0.92 -0.14 -8.50
C TYR A 92 1.63 1.09 -7.94
N ASN A 93 2.92 1.24 -8.26
CA ASN A 93 3.65 2.50 -8.08
C ASN A 93 3.69 2.97 -6.61
N ALA A 94 3.98 2.08 -5.67
CA ALA A 94 3.93 2.37 -4.24
C ALA A 94 5.33 2.48 -3.61
N LEU A 95 5.44 3.38 -2.62
CA LEU A 95 6.58 3.50 -1.71
C LEU A 95 6.07 3.23 -0.29
N VAL A 96 6.69 2.29 0.42
CA VAL A 96 6.27 1.89 1.77
C VAL A 96 7.45 1.85 2.74
N THR A 97 7.38 2.61 3.82
CA THR A 97 8.41 2.66 4.87
C THR A 97 7.78 2.91 6.26
N GLY A 98 8.61 3.00 7.30
CA GLY A 98 8.19 3.39 8.64
C GLY A 98 7.43 2.31 9.40
N LYS A 99 7.46 1.07 8.91
CA LYS A 99 6.93 -0.14 9.56
C LYS A 99 7.93 -1.28 9.38
N THR A 100 8.03 -2.19 10.34
CA THR A 100 8.95 -3.34 10.25
C THR A 100 8.56 -4.28 9.11
N ASN A 101 7.27 -4.63 9.01
CA ASN A 101 6.73 -5.45 7.94
C ASN A 101 6.00 -4.54 6.95
N ASN A 102 6.71 -4.04 5.92
CA ASN A 102 6.11 -3.05 5.00
C ASN A 102 4.95 -3.60 4.19
N LEU A 103 4.91 -4.91 3.96
CA LEU A 103 3.76 -5.60 3.42
C LEU A 103 3.61 -6.94 4.14
N THR A 104 2.36 -7.29 4.47
CA THR A 104 2.00 -8.59 5.03
C THR A 104 0.89 -9.28 4.25
N THR A 105 1.02 -10.58 4.04
CA THR A 105 -0.06 -11.46 3.56
C THR A 105 -0.35 -12.51 4.62
N GLU A 106 -1.62 -12.71 4.99
CA GLU A 106 -1.96 -13.54 6.15
C GLU A 106 -2.83 -14.77 5.83
N THR A 107 -3.63 -14.75 4.76
CA THR A 107 -4.57 -15.84 4.43
C THR A 107 -4.27 -16.53 3.10
N LYS A 108 -4.58 -17.82 3.03
CA LYS A 108 -4.36 -18.68 1.86
C LYS A 108 -4.99 -18.11 0.58
N GLU A 109 -6.24 -17.71 0.63
CA GLU A 109 -7.02 -17.22 -0.52
C GLU A 109 -6.42 -15.94 -1.12
N THR A 110 -5.93 -15.05 -0.25
CA THR A 110 -5.24 -13.81 -0.64
C THR A 110 -3.92 -14.12 -1.33
N GLU A 111 -3.15 -15.06 -0.79
CA GLU A 111 -1.86 -15.46 -1.36
C GLU A 111 -1.99 -16.23 -2.67
N GLU A 112 -2.96 -17.15 -2.78
CA GLU A 112 -3.26 -17.87 -4.03
C GLU A 112 -3.64 -16.89 -5.16
N ALA A 113 -4.39 -15.83 -4.83
CA ALA A 113 -4.74 -14.79 -5.79
C ALA A 113 -3.53 -13.96 -6.26
N LEU A 114 -2.53 -13.76 -5.40
CA LEU A 114 -1.27 -13.11 -5.73
C LEU A 114 -0.39 -14.01 -6.61
N VAL A 115 -0.28 -15.29 -6.27
CA VAL A 115 0.43 -16.29 -7.10
C VAL A 115 -0.20 -16.39 -8.50
N GLY A 116 -1.54 -16.34 -8.58
CA GLY A 116 -2.25 -16.37 -9.86
C GLY A 116 -2.06 -15.12 -10.74
N GLY A 117 -1.63 -13.99 -10.18
CA GLY A 117 -1.18 -12.79 -10.93
C GLY A 117 -2.21 -12.08 -11.80
N THR A 118 -3.50 -12.41 -11.69
CA THR A 118 -4.58 -11.85 -12.52
C THR A 118 -5.61 -11.09 -11.68
N LYS A 119 -6.03 -11.70 -10.57
CA LYS A 119 -6.95 -11.11 -9.60
C LYS A 119 -6.24 -10.09 -8.71
N SER A 120 -5.08 -10.49 -8.18
CA SER A 120 -4.19 -9.62 -7.41
C SER A 120 -2.90 -9.37 -8.18
N ILE A 121 -2.44 -8.11 -8.17
CA ILE A 121 -1.22 -7.67 -8.85
C ILE A 121 -0.50 -6.68 -7.95
N LEU A 122 0.77 -6.94 -7.67
CA LEU A 122 1.66 -6.03 -6.93
C LEU A 122 2.88 -5.74 -7.82
N ASN A 123 2.93 -4.55 -8.42
CA ASN A 123 4.00 -4.17 -9.33
C ASN A 123 4.49 -2.74 -9.05
N TYR A 124 5.76 -2.49 -9.32
CA TYR A 124 6.40 -1.19 -9.10
C TYR A 124 6.26 -0.72 -7.63
N ILE A 125 6.45 -1.63 -6.68
CA ILE A 125 6.40 -1.34 -5.24
C ILE A 125 7.80 -1.44 -4.65
N HIS A 126 8.28 -0.33 -4.07
CA HIS A 126 9.50 -0.34 -3.27
C HIS A 126 9.13 -0.31 -1.80
N VAL A 127 9.74 -1.22 -1.04
CA VAL A 127 9.58 -1.32 0.40
C VAL A 127 10.93 -1.16 1.10
N ALA A 128 10.93 -0.51 2.27
CA ALA A 128 12.15 -0.21 3.00
C ALA A 128 12.80 -1.43 3.66
N ASN A 129 12.01 -2.43 4.01
CA ASN A 129 12.39 -3.70 4.62
C ASN A 129 11.80 -4.86 3.81
N ASP A 130 12.17 -6.09 4.13
CA ASP A 130 11.54 -7.27 3.55
C ASP A 130 10.02 -7.36 3.86
N ILE A 131 9.29 -8.16 3.09
CA ILE A 131 7.86 -8.44 3.31
C ILE A 131 7.68 -9.67 4.20
N LYS A 132 6.56 -9.74 4.91
CA LYS A 132 6.22 -10.89 5.75
C LYS A 132 5.01 -11.62 5.17
N VAL A 133 5.22 -12.82 4.67
CA VAL A 133 4.16 -13.67 4.12
C VAL A 133 3.82 -14.79 5.11
N SER A 134 2.59 -15.30 5.09
CA SER A 134 2.24 -16.52 5.82
C SER A 134 2.66 -17.77 5.05
N GLY A 135 2.66 -17.70 3.72
CA GLY A 135 3.05 -18.79 2.81
C GLY A 135 1.97 -19.85 2.63
N LEU A 136 0.79 -19.69 3.24
CA LEU A 136 -0.33 -20.62 3.18
C LEU A 136 -0.88 -20.82 1.76
N GLY A 137 -0.81 -19.80 0.91
CA GLY A 137 -1.20 -19.85 -0.50
C GLY A 137 -0.02 -19.89 -1.47
N GLY A 138 1.19 -20.16 -0.98
CA GLY A 138 2.40 -20.27 -1.80
C GLY A 138 3.01 -18.94 -2.23
N TYR A 139 2.52 -17.81 -1.74
CA TYR A 139 3.16 -16.52 -1.98
C TYR A 139 4.44 -16.39 -1.14
N SER A 140 5.41 -15.60 -1.62
CA SER A 140 6.69 -15.43 -0.94
C SER A 140 7.32 -14.07 -1.21
N SER A 141 8.25 -13.67 -0.35
CA SER A 141 9.10 -12.48 -0.61
C SER A 141 9.85 -12.61 -1.93
N ALA A 142 10.34 -13.80 -2.29
CA ALA A 142 10.99 -14.04 -3.56
C ALA A 142 10.06 -13.79 -4.77
N LEU A 143 8.80 -14.21 -4.68
CA LEU A 143 7.80 -13.92 -5.72
C LEU A 143 7.48 -12.42 -5.80
N PHE A 144 7.36 -11.75 -4.66
CA PHE A 144 7.19 -10.29 -4.64
C PHE A 144 8.37 -9.56 -5.28
N ALA A 145 9.60 -9.92 -4.93
CA ALA A 145 10.82 -9.32 -5.46
C ALA A 145 11.04 -9.61 -6.96
N ALA A 146 10.56 -10.75 -7.45
CA ALA A 146 10.61 -11.11 -8.87
C ALA A 146 9.55 -10.40 -9.73
N ALA A 147 8.48 -9.87 -9.12
CA ALA A 147 7.44 -9.15 -9.83
C ALA A 147 7.93 -7.81 -10.39
N THR A 148 7.22 -7.30 -11.40
CA THR A 148 7.72 -6.23 -12.26
C THR A 148 7.95 -4.95 -11.46
N GLY A 149 9.21 -4.50 -11.39
CA GLY A 149 9.59 -3.23 -10.77
C GLY A 149 9.49 -3.20 -9.24
N ASN A 150 9.27 -4.34 -8.58
CA ASN A 150 9.30 -4.42 -7.13
C ASN A 150 10.75 -4.45 -6.61
N ALA A 151 10.94 -3.94 -5.40
CA ALA A 151 12.23 -4.01 -4.71
C ALA A 151 12.04 -3.99 -3.19
N ILE A 152 12.81 -4.82 -2.49
CA ILE A 152 12.89 -4.88 -1.03
C ILE A 152 14.16 -4.23 -0.50
N ASN A 153 14.21 -3.93 0.79
CA ASN A 153 15.39 -3.35 1.46
C ASN A 153 15.88 -2.03 0.82
N GLN A 154 14.93 -1.18 0.44
CA GLN A 154 15.23 0.09 -0.25
C GLN A 154 15.42 1.25 0.73
N THR A 155 16.42 2.10 0.49
CA THR A 155 16.48 3.41 1.16
C THR A 155 15.53 4.37 0.47
N LEU A 156 14.41 4.68 1.12
CA LEU A 156 13.42 5.63 0.60
C LEU A 156 13.62 6.99 1.28
N THR A 157 13.70 8.04 0.47
CA THR A 157 13.95 9.41 0.93
C THR A 157 12.76 10.30 0.61
N PHE A 158 12.43 11.17 1.57
CA PHE A 158 11.33 12.12 1.47
C PHE A 158 11.78 13.46 2.03
N THR A 159 11.31 14.55 1.42
CA THR A 159 11.43 15.91 1.95
C THR A 159 10.08 16.38 2.48
N ASP A 160 10.07 17.40 3.33
CA ASP A 160 8.84 18.03 3.85
C ASP A 160 7.76 17.01 4.25
N THR A 161 8.17 16.05 5.07
CA THR A 161 7.38 14.90 5.55
C THR A 161 7.25 13.73 4.56
N PHE A 162 6.65 13.94 3.37
CA PHE A 162 6.29 12.84 2.46
C PHE A 162 6.49 13.13 0.97
N PHE A 163 7.16 14.21 0.61
CA PHE A 163 7.46 14.53 -0.79
C PHE A 163 8.61 13.68 -1.29
N GLY A 164 8.32 12.78 -2.23
CA GLY A 164 9.32 11.88 -2.78
C GLY A 164 8.71 10.91 -3.78
N THR A 165 9.41 10.72 -4.89
CA THR A 165 9.07 9.75 -5.94
C THR A 165 10.30 8.98 -6.36
N VAL A 166 10.10 7.75 -6.83
CA VAL A 166 11.16 6.94 -7.47
C VAL A 166 10.80 6.75 -8.93
N ASP A 167 11.76 6.98 -9.83
CA ASP A 167 11.55 6.83 -11.26
C ASP A 167 11.10 5.42 -11.65
N ARG A 168 10.42 5.36 -12.80
CA ARG A 168 9.84 4.17 -13.43
C ARG A 168 8.64 3.63 -12.63
N GLY A 169 7.49 3.60 -13.29
CA GLY A 169 6.23 3.07 -12.77
C GLY A 169 5.36 2.55 -13.90
N ALA A 170 4.35 1.76 -13.56
CA ALA A 170 3.32 1.33 -14.49
C ALA A 170 2.54 2.53 -15.04
N ASP A 171 2.25 2.52 -16.33
CA ASP A 171 1.31 3.43 -16.97
C ASP A 171 -0.08 2.78 -17.00
N LEU A 172 -1.00 3.29 -16.20
CA LEU A 172 -2.39 2.82 -16.14
C LEU A 172 -3.36 3.70 -16.93
N SER A 173 -2.87 4.71 -17.66
CA SER A 173 -3.71 5.72 -18.32
C SER A 173 -4.55 5.23 -19.51
N ALA A 174 -4.40 3.96 -19.89
CA ALA A 174 -5.36 3.29 -20.76
C ALA A 174 -6.78 3.26 -20.16
N ASP A 175 -6.87 3.25 -18.83
CA ASP A 175 -8.09 3.52 -18.08
C ASP A 175 -8.13 5.00 -17.70
N CYS A 176 -9.14 5.73 -18.19
CA CYS A 176 -9.25 7.19 -18.07
C CYS A 176 -9.32 7.69 -16.62
N PHE A 177 -9.59 6.81 -15.65
CA PHE A 177 -9.49 7.16 -14.24
C PHE A 177 -8.06 7.52 -13.84
N PHE A 178 -7.04 6.87 -14.41
CA PHE A 178 -5.65 7.05 -14.01
C PHE A 178 -4.95 8.11 -14.86
N THR A 179 -4.29 9.04 -14.18
CA THR A 179 -3.39 10.01 -14.82
C THR A 179 -2.09 9.28 -15.08
N LYS A 180 -1.51 9.52 -16.26
CA LYS A 180 -0.20 8.98 -16.58
C LYS A 180 0.84 9.47 -15.56
N ALA A 181 1.38 8.52 -14.79
CA ALA A 181 2.37 8.77 -13.75
C ALA A 181 3.36 7.60 -13.71
N THR A 182 4.39 7.68 -14.54
CA THR A 182 5.39 6.61 -14.71
C THR A 182 6.49 6.65 -13.65
N TYR A 183 6.08 6.81 -12.39
CA TYR A 183 6.92 6.86 -11.19
C TYR A 183 6.19 6.20 -10.03
N LYS A 184 6.94 5.77 -9.01
CA LYS A 184 6.43 5.26 -7.72
C LYS A 184 6.29 6.42 -6.73
N GLY A 185 5.31 6.32 -5.84
CA GLY A 185 4.99 7.41 -4.91
C GLY A 185 3.83 8.26 -5.43
N ALA A 186 3.22 8.99 -4.50
CA ALA A 186 2.02 9.80 -4.74
C ALA A 186 2.32 11.28 -5.04
N ILE A 187 3.45 11.81 -4.56
CA ILE A 187 3.67 13.26 -4.52
C ILE A 187 5.15 13.61 -4.54
N SER A 188 5.50 14.71 -5.22
CA SER A 188 6.84 15.30 -5.25
C SER A 188 6.74 16.82 -5.07
N THR A 189 7.86 17.47 -4.73
CA THR A 189 7.90 18.94 -4.59
C THR A 189 7.52 19.67 -5.89
N ALA A 190 7.85 19.08 -7.04
CA ALA A 190 7.49 19.61 -8.36
C ALA A 190 5.99 19.43 -8.71
N ASN A 191 5.29 18.53 -8.02
CA ASN A 191 3.87 18.25 -8.24
C ASN A 191 3.12 18.13 -6.91
N ASN A 192 3.13 19.23 -6.15
CA ASN A 192 2.48 19.32 -4.85
C ASN A 192 0.97 19.58 -4.99
N TRP A 193 0.20 18.51 -5.16
CA TRP A 193 -1.27 18.59 -5.19
C TRP A 193 -1.91 18.75 -3.80
N THR A 194 -1.13 18.67 -2.71
CA THR A 194 -1.62 18.92 -1.33
C THR A 194 -1.50 20.38 -0.91
N ALA A 195 -1.00 21.26 -1.78
CA ALA A 195 -0.87 22.68 -1.50
C ALA A 195 -2.21 23.28 -1.02
N GLY A 196 -2.21 23.81 0.20
CA GLY A 196 -3.38 24.40 0.85
C GLY A 196 -4.30 23.43 1.59
N TRP A 197 -4.05 22.12 1.55
CA TRP A 197 -4.85 21.10 2.26
C TRP A 197 -4.26 20.73 3.62
N ILE A 198 -2.93 20.71 3.68
CA ILE A 198 -2.14 20.44 4.87
C ILE A 198 -1.48 21.74 5.32
N ARG A 199 -1.37 21.95 6.64
CA ARG A 199 -0.76 23.13 7.26
C ARG A 199 0.35 22.71 8.19
#